data_AF-A0A520D8T4-F1
#
_entry.id   AF-A0A520D8T4-F1
#
_cell.length_a   1.000
_cell.length_b   1.000
_cell.length_c   1.000
_cell.angle_alpha   90.00
_cell.angle_beta   90.00
_cell.angle_gamma   90.00
#
_symmetry.space_group_name_H-M   'P 1'
#
loop_
_entity.id
_entity.type
_entity.pdbx_description
1 polymer ?
#
loop_
_entity_poly.entity_id
_entity_poly.type
_entity_poly.pdbx_seq_one_letter_code
_entity_poly.pdbx_strand_id
1 'polypeptide(L)'
;MKTKDTGSDPKFASKTNAEESPALNELFKDGIADLYWAENHLVKALPKMISAATADSLKKAITSHLEETKTHVARLEQVFELL
;
A
#
# COMPACT_ATOMS: atom_id res chain seq x y z
N MET A 1 43.71 28.18 -22.86
CA MET A 1 42.68 27.71 -23.83
C MET A 1 41.80 26.68 -23.13
N LYS A 2 40.55 27.09 -22.85
CA LYS A 2 39.32 26.28 -22.69
C LYS A 2 39.17 25.27 -21.53
N THR A 3 38.12 25.58 -20.76
CA THR A 3 37.31 24.83 -19.79
C THR A 3 36.93 23.41 -20.19
N LYS A 4 36.73 22.54 -19.18
CA LYS A 4 35.47 21.81 -19.02
C LYS A 4 35.33 21.18 -17.63
N ASP A 5 34.62 21.90 -16.78
CA ASP A 5 33.66 21.32 -15.83
C ASP A 5 32.70 20.40 -16.59
N THR A 6 32.49 19.19 -16.10
CA THR A 6 31.20 18.51 -16.24
C THR A 6 30.93 17.71 -14.96
N GLY A 7 30.45 18.42 -13.93
CA GLY A 7 29.59 17.81 -12.92
C GLY A 7 28.37 17.21 -13.63
N SER A 8 28.15 15.92 -13.45
CA SER A 8 26.98 15.23 -13.96
C SER A 8 25.91 15.24 -12.88
N ASP A 9 25.25 16.39 -12.70
CA ASP A 9 24.01 16.45 -11.93
C ASP A 9 22.89 15.76 -12.72
N PRO A 10 22.07 14.91 -12.08
CA PRO A 10 20.94 14.27 -12.75
C PRO A 10 19.90 15.32 -13.17
N LYS A 11 19.68 15.45 -14.49
CA LYS A 11 18.81 16.44 -15.14
C LYS A 11 17.29 16.25 -14.91
N PHE A 12 16.87 15.40 -13.99
CA PHE A 12 15.45 15.17 -13.65
C PHE A 12 15.25 14.88 -12.16
N ALA A 13 15.92 15.61 -11.28
CA ALA A 13 15.51 15.65 -9.88
C ALA A 13 14.22 16.50 -9.78
N SER A 14 13.06 15.85 -9.85
CA SER A 14 11.79 16.46 -9.48
C SER A 14 11.86 16.81 -8.00
N LYS A 15 12.16 18.07 -7.69
CA LYS A 15 12.08 18.61 -6.33
C LYS A 15 10.62 18.94 -6.03
N THR A 16 9.79 17.93 -5.85
CA THR A 16 8.47 18.11 -5.24
C THR A 16 8.66 17.97 -3.74
N ASN A 17 8.61 19.09 -3.02
CA ASN A 17 8.50 19.06 -1.56
C ASN A 17 7.12 18.50 -1.21
N ALA A 18 7.01 17.58 -0.24
CA ALA A 18 5.72 17.04 0.20
C ALA A 18 4.73 18.14 0.65
N GLU A 19 5.26 19.30 1.04
CA GLU A 19 4.53 20.53 1.39
C GLU A 19 3.88 21.25 0.20
N GLU A 20 4.30 20.98 -1.04
CA GLU A 20 3.79 21.69 -2.24
C GLU A 20 2.44 21.15 -2.74
N SER A 21 1.92 20.07 -2.16
CA SER A 21 0.60 19.53 -2.51
C SER A 21 -0.12 18.90 -1.32
N PRO A 22 -0.60 19.71 -0.36
CA PRO A 22 -1.31 19.24 0.83
C PRO A 22 -2.49 18.33 0.49
N ALA A 23 -3.25 18.67 -0.56
CA ALA A 23 -4.39 17.88 -1.02
C ALA A 23 -3.99 16.46 -1.50
N LEU A 24 -2.80 16.29 -2.10
CA LEU A 24 -2.32 14.96 -2.49
C LEU A 24 -1.83 14.16 -1.28
N ASN A 25 -1.29 14.83 -0.27
CA ASN A 25 -0.90 14.18 0.99
C ASN A 25 -2.12 13.73 1.80
N GLU A 26 -3.16 14.56 1.88
CA GLU A 26 -4.45 14.19 2.49
C GLU A 26 -5.09 13.03 1.75
N LEU A 27 -5.20 13.10 0.41
CA LEU A 27 -5.72 12.00 -0.41
C LEU A 27 -4.95 10.69 -0.19
N PHE A 28 -3.62 10.77 -0.06
CA PHE A 28 -2.80 9.62 0.26
C PHE A 28 -3.13 9.04 1.63
N LYS A 29 -3.20 9.87 2.68
CA LYS A 29 -3.53 9.43 4.05
C LYS A 29 -4.92 8.79 4.12
N ASP A 30 -5.92 9.43 3.50
CA ASP A 30 -7.28 8.91 3.43
C ASP A 30 -7.32 7.57 2.69
N GLY A 31 -6.60 7.45 1.57
CA GLY A 31 -6.50 6.19 0.83
C GLY A 31 -5.86 5.05 1.63
N ILE A 32 -4.83 5.34 2.44
CA ILE A 32 -4.23 4.34 3.33
C ILE A 32 -5.21 3.95 4.45
N ALA A 33 -5.98 4.89 4.99
CA ALA A 33 -7.02 4.62 5.99
C ALA A 33 -8.16 3.76 5.45
N ASP A 34 -8.64 4.06 4.23
CA ASP A 34 -9.67 3.28 3.56
C ASP A 34 -9.19 1.85 3.28
N LEU A 35 -7.95 1.70 2.82
CA LEU A 35 -7.37 0.37 2.58
C LEU A 35 -7.23 -0.42 3.89
N TYR A 36 -6.76 0.21 4.96
CA TYR A 36 -6.68 -0.43 6.27
C TYR A 36 -8.04 -0.87 6.80
N TRP A 37 -9.08 -0.05 6.63
CA TRP A 37 -10.45 -0.43 6.98
C TRP A 37 -10.93 -1.63 6.15
N ALA A 38 -10.70 -1.61 4.83
CA ALA A 38 -11.10 -2.67 3.93
C ALA A 38 -10.44 -4.01 4.28
N GLU A 39 -9.12 -4.02 4.52
CA GLU A 39 -8.38 -5.24 4.88
C GLU A 39 -8.86 -5.80 6.23
N ASN A 40 -9.10 -4.95 7.23
CA ASN A 40 -9.70 -5.38 8.50
C ASN A 40 -11.13 -5.96 8.34
N HIS A 41 -11.90 -5.42 7.39
CA HIS A 41 -13.21 -5.95 7.06
C HIS A 41 -13.11 -7.32 6.37
N LEU A 42 -12.15 -7.47 5.45
CA LEU A 42 -11.87 -8.72 4.74
C LEU A 42 -11.43 -9.83 5.69
N VAL A 43 -10.57 -9.56 6.67
CA VAL A 43 -10.17 -10.56 7.69
C VAL A 43 -11.40 -11.20 8.36
N LYS A 44 -12.48 -10.44 8.56
CA LYS A 44 -13.74 -10.92 9.16
C LYS A 44 -14.67 -11.59 8.14
N ALA A 45 -14.62 -11.19 6.88
CA ALA A 45 -15.51 -11.67 5.83
C ALA A 45 -15.00 -12.96 5.15
N LEU A 46 -13.69 -13.06 4.89
CA LEU A 46 -13.07 -14.19 4.19
C LEU A 46 -13.35 -15.54 4.86
N PRO A 47 -13.36 -15.69 6.20
CA PRO A 47 -13.76 -16.95 6.84
C PRO A 47 -15.17 -17.42 6.47
N LYS A 48 -16.12 -16.49 6.30
CA LYS A 48 -17.49 -16.81 5.86
C LYS A 48 -17.53 -17.25 4.39
N MET A 49 -16.65 -16.70 3.56
CA MET A 49 -16.52 -17.11 2.15
C MET A 49 -15.88 -18.49 2.03
N ILE A 50 -14.89 -18.81 2.88
CA ILE A 50 -14.27 -20.14 2.94
C ILE A 50 -15.30 -21.20 3.33
N SER A 51 -16.15 -20.93 4.33
CA SER A 51 -17.18 -21.89 4.76
C SER A 51 -18.29 -22.09 3.72
N ALA A 52 -18.60 -21.06 2.93
CA ALA A 52 -19.59 -21.14 1.86
C ALA A 52 -19.06 -21.75 0.55
N ALA A 53 -17.74 -21.77 0.34
CA ALA A 53 -17.15 -22.31 -0.87
C ALA A 53 -17.34 -23.84 -0.94
N THR A 54 -17.75 -24.34 -2.11
CA THR A 54 -17.96 -25.78 -2.34
C THR A 54 -16.73 -26.44 -2.98
N ALA A 55 -16.03 -25.73 -3.85
CA ALA A 55 -14.82 -26.21 -4.51
C ALA A 55 -13.59 -26.09 -3.59
N ASP A 56 -12.83 -27.17 -3.45
CA ASP A 56 -11.65 -27.20 -2.57
C ASP A 56 -10.52 -26.28 -3.04
N SER A 57 -10.37 -26.10 -4.36
CA SER A 57 -9.42 -25.14 -4.93
C SER A 57 -9.76 -23.70 -4.51
N LEU A 58 -11.05 -23.35 -4.49
CA LEU A 58 -11.53 -22.04 -4.08
C LEU A 58 -11.34 -21.83 -2.58
N LYS A 59 -11.67 -22.83 -1.74
CA LYS A 59 -11.39 -22.77 -0.30
C LYS A 59 -9.92 -22.48 -0.04
N LYS A 60 -9.02 -23.24 -0.67
CA LYS A 60 -7.58 -23.08 -0.50
C LYS A 60 -7.09 -21.70 -0.93
N ALA A 61 -7.58 -21.19 -2.06
CA ALA A 61 -7.23 -19.86 -2.54
C ALA A 61 -7.67 -18.77 -1.55
N ILE A 62 -8.91 -18.81 -1.07
CA ILE A 62 -9.43 -17.82 -0.10
C ILE A 62 -8.71 -17.96 1.25
N THR A 63 -8.38 -19.18 1.70
CA THR A 63 -7.58 -19.38 2.92
C THR A 63 -6.17 -18.81 2.80
N SER A 64 -5.50 -19.02 1.66
CA SER A 64 -4.19 -18.40 1.40
C SER A 64 -4.29 -16.89 1.43
N HIS A 65 -5.31 -16.34 0.77
CA HIS A 65 -5.51 -14.90 0.70
C HIS A 65 -5.83 -14.29 2.06
N LEU A 66 -6.53 -15.00 2.95
CA LEU A 66 -6.75 -14.55 4.34
C LEU A 66 -5.42 -14.32 5.09
N GLU A 67 -4.42 -15.18 4.90
CA GLU A 67 -3.11 -14.99 5.53
C GLU A 67 -2.33 -13.82 4.90
N GLU A 68 -2.49 -13.60 3.59
CA GLU A 68 -1.98 -12.41 2.90
C GLU A 68 -2.62 -11.14 3.43
N THR A 69 -3.95 -11.08 3.52
CA THR A 69 -4.73 -9.97 4.08
C THR A 69 -4.28 -9.62 5.50
N LYS A 70 -4.07 -10.60 6.38
CA LYS A 70 -3.51 -10.33 7.73
C LYS A 70 -2.12 -9.69 7.67
N THR A 71 -1.28 -10.14 6.75
CA THR A 71 0.05 -9.55 6.53
C THR A 71 -0.06 -8.13 5.98
N HIS A 72 -1.02 -7.86 5.10
CA HIS A 72 -1.29 -6.52 4.57
C HIS A 72 -1.73 -5.55 5.68
N VAL A 73 -2.62 -5.98 6.58
CA VAL A 73 -3.01 -5.19 7.76
C VAL A 73 -1.76 -4.77 8.56
N ALA A 74 -0.89 -5.72 8.91
CA ALA A 74 0.33 -5.43 9.66
C ALA A 74 1.30 -4.48 8.90
N ARG A 75 1.37 -4.58 7.57
CA ARG A 75 2.17 -3.64 6.76
C ARG A 75 1.56 -2.24 6.75
N LEU A 76 0.24 -2.13 6.69
CA LEU A 76 -0.44 -0.84 6.72
C LEU A 76 -0.25 -0.16 8.09
N GLU A 77 -0.26 -0.92 9.17
CA GLU A 77 0.10 -0.41 10.51
C GLU A 77 1.52 0.18 10.53
N GLN A 78 2.49 -0.51 9.94
CA GLN A 78 3.87 0.02 9.79
C GLN A 78 3.92 1.28 8.93
N VAL A 79 3.10 1.37 7.87
CA VAL A 79 3.03 2.57 7.03
C VAL A 79 2.48 3.75 7.84
N PHE A 80 1.48 3.54 8.70
CA PHE A 80 0.96 4.58 9.58
C PHE A 80 1.98 5.10 10.59
N GLU A 81 2.88 4.25 11.08
CA GLU A 81 3.97 4.67 11.98
C GLU A 81 5.01 5.56 11.29
N LEU A 82 5.10 5.51 9.96
CA LEU A 82 6.05 6.28 9.15
C LEU A 82 5.50 7.62 8.66
N LEU A 83 4.20 7.88 8.86
CA LEU A 83 3.48 9.09 8.42
C LEU A 83 3.37 10.15 9.51
#